data_AF-A0A1G5SX54-F1
#
_entry.id   AF-A0A1G5SX54-F1
#
_cell.length_a   1.000
_cell.length_b   1.000
_cell.length_c   1.000
_cell.angle_alpha   90.00
_cell.angle_beta   90.00
_cell.angle_gamma   90.00
#
_symmetry.space_group_name_H-M   'P 1'
#
loop_
_entity.id
_entity.type
_entity.pdbx_description
1 polymer ?
#
loop_
_entity_poly.entity_id
_entity_poly.type
_entity_poly.pdbx_seq_one_letter_code
_entity_poly.pdbx_strand_id
1 'polypeptide(L)'
;MRLLDYMREEGLDDEAFAERLGECGPYAVKKWKYGEREPDASTIVRIERATGGRVGLTDWAAQSDARKAKRVAAPAEGAAA
;
A
#
# COMPACT_ATOMS: atom_id res chain seq x y z
N MET A 1 10.53 2.51 0.96
CA MET A 1 9.59 3.57 1.34
C MET A 1 8.15 3.11 1.11
N ARG A 2 7.21 3.40 2.02
CA ARG A 2 5.80 3.02 1.77
C ARG A 2 5.11 4.08 0.92
N LEU A 3 4.04 3.68 0.23
CA LEU A 3 3.19 4.60 -0.53
C LEU A 3 2.67 5.77 0.32
N LEU A 4 2.28 5.50 1.58
CA LEU A 4 1.81 6.53 2.50
C LEU A 4 2.87 7.61 2.75
N ASP A 5 4.13 7.20 2.91
CA ASP A 5 5.23 8.12 3.21
C ASP A 5 5.56 8.96 1.96
N TYR A 6 5.63 8.33 0.79
CA TYR A 6 5.78 9.03 -0.50
C TYR A 6 4.70 10.10 -0.72
N MET A 7 3.43 9.72 -0.53
CA MET A 7 2.31 10.65 -0.72
C MET A 7 2.36 11.82 0.26
N ARG A 8 2.83 11.59 1.49
CA ARG A 8 3.01 12.64 2.47
C ARG A 8 4.15 13.59 2.10
N GLU A 9 5.26 13.08 1.58
CA GLU A 9 6.41 13.88 1.14
C GLU A 9 6.08 14.75 -0.08
N GLU A 10 5.30 14.20 -1.02
CA GLU A 10 4.89 14.91 -2.24
C GLU A 10 3.64 15.78 -2.05
N GLY A 11 3.01 15.76 -0.86
CA GLY A 11 1.78 16.48 -0.59
C GLY A 11 0.59 16.01 -1.44
N LEU A 12 0.54 14.70 -1.73
CA LEU A 12 -0.48 14.09 -2.57
C LEU A 12 -1.61 13.47 -1.73
N ASP A 13 -2.84 13.86 -2.03
CA ASP A 13 -4.03 13.22 -1.53
C ASP A 13 -4.40 11.95 -2.32
N ASP A 14 -5.35 11.18 -1.79
CA ASP A 14 -5.81 9.93 -2.40
C ASP A 14 -6.38 10.14 -3.82
N GLU A 15 -7.07 11.26 -4.03
CA GLU A 15 -7.60 11.66 -5.34
C GLU A 15 -6.49 12.03 -6.31
N ALA A 16 -5.57 12.91 -5.91
CA ALA A 16 -4.46 13.33 -6.76
C ALA A 16 -3.57 12.16 -7.20
N PHE A 17 -3.33 11.20 -6.31
CA PHE A 17 -2.54 10.01 -6.65
C PHE A 17 -3.32 9.03 -7.53
N ALA A 18 -4.64 8.90 -7.31
CA ALA A 18 -5.52 8.10 -8.16
C ALA A 18 -5.58 8.68 -9.59
N GLU A 19 -5.72 9.99 -9.74
CA GLU A 19 -5.67 10.69 -11.03
C GLU A 19 -4.33 10.50 -11.73
N ARG A 20 -3.21 10.57 -10.97
CA ARG A 20 -1.87 10.31 -11.50
C ARG A 20 -1.70 8.88 -12.04
N LEU A 21 -2.41 7.92 -11.46
CA LEU A 21 -2.42 6.52 -11.92
C LEU A 21 -3.42 6.25 -13.05
N GLY A 22 -4.47 7.06 -13.17
CA GLY A 22 -5.45 7.05 -14.26
C GLY A 22 -6.42 5.85 -14.30
N GLU A 23 -6.09 4.72 -13.67
CA GLU A 23 -6.85 3.46 -13.75
C GLU A 23 -7.38 2.98 -12.39
N CYS A 24 -7.31 3.80 -11.35
CA CYS A 24 -7.78 3.43 -10.02
C CYS A 24 -8.51 4.58 -9.33
N GLY A 25 -9.41 4.25 -8.40
CA GLY A 25 -10.11 5.25 -7.59
C GLY A 25 -9.38 5.59 -6.29
N PRO A 26 -9.69 6.74 -5.66
CA PRO A 26 -9.08 7.16 -4.39
C PRO A 26 -9.30 6.14 -3.25
N TYR A 27 -10.41 5.41 -3.28
CA TYR A 27 -10.67 4.34 -2.33
C TYR A 27 -9.65 3.18 -2.42
N ALA A 28 -9.21 2.83 -3.63
CA ALA A 28 -8.19 1.81 -3.82
C ALA A 28 -6.85 2.28 -3.24
N VAL A 29 -6.46 3.52 -3.54
CA VAL A 29 -5.26 4.16 -2.99
C VAL A 29 -5.27 4.15 -1.46
N LYS A 30 -6.40 4.52 -0.85
CA LYS A 30 -6.58 4.46 0.61
C LYS A 30 -6.33 3.06 1.15
N LYS A 31 -6.90 2.03 0.53
CA LYS A 31 -6.70 0.63 0.95
C LYS A 31 -5.25 0.18 0.82
N TRP A 32 -4.53 0.65 -0.20
CA TRP A 32 -3.12 0.34 -0.39
C TRP A 32 -2.22 1.06 0.63
N LYS A 33 -2.48 2.34 0.92
CA LYS A 33 -1.72 3.13 1.92
C LYS A 33 -1.70 2.46 3.28
N TYR A 34 -2.88 2.01 3.72
CA TYR A 34 -3.03 1.35 5.02
C TYR A 34 -2.75 -0.15 4.95
N GLY A 35 -2.45 -0.70 3.77
CA GLY A 35 -2.19 -2.12 3.54
C GLY A 35 -3.40 -3.01 3.81
N GLU A 36 -4.62 -2.47 3.77
CA GLU A 36 -5.89 -3.23 3.89
C GLU A 36 -6.14 -4.09 2.65
N ARG A 37 -5.58 -3.69 1.52
CA ARG A 37 -5.58 -4.44 0.27
C ARG A 37 -4.19 -4.35 -0.36
N GLU A 38 -3.74 -5.45 -0.93
CA GLU A 38 -2.54 -5.46 -1.78
C GLU A 38 -2.94 -5.14 -3.24
N PRO A 39 -2.24 -4.20 -3.91
CA PRO A 39 -2.38 -4.03 -5.35
C PRO A 39 -1.86 -5.26 -6.10
N ASP A 40 -2.42 -5.51 -7.29
CA ASP A 40 -1.89 -6.53 -8.19
C ASP A 40 -0.53 -6.13 -8.77
N ALA A 41 0.21 -7.10 -9.32
CA ALA A 41 1.57 -6.88 -9.84
C ALA A 41 1.61 -5.81 -10.95
N SER A 42 0.61 -5.75 -11.82
CA SER A 42 0.53 -4.74 -12.88
C SER A 42 0.34 -3.34 -12.30
N THR A 43 -0.49 -3.20 -11.27
CA THR A 43 -0.67 -1.96 -10.51
C THR A 43 0.60 -1.55 -9.77
N ILE A 44 1.33 -2.48 -9.18
CA ILE A 44 2.62 -2.20 -8.52
C ILE A 44 3.62 -1.59 -9.51
N VAL A 45 3.76 -2.18 -10.71
CA VAL A 45 4.66 -1.63 -11.74
C VAL A 45 4.24 -0.22 -12.17
N ARG A 46 2.93 0.06 -12.26
CA ARG A 46 2.43 1.41 -12.55
C ARG A 46 2.77 2.39 -11.43
N ILE A 47 2.57 2.00 -10.16
CA ILE A 47 2.93 2.80 -8.99
C ILE A 47 4.43 3.08 -8.99
N GLU A 48 5.27 2.08 -9.25
CA GLU A 48 6.71 2.24 -9.33
C GLU A 48 7.10 3.25 -10.41
N ARG A 49 6.50 3.17 -11.60
CA ARG A 49 6.71 4.17 -12.66
C ARG A 49 6.21 5.56 -12.28
N ALA A 50 5.01 5.66 -11.70
CA ALA A 50 4.39 6.93 -11.32
C ALA A 50 5.18 7.63 -10.21
N THR A 51 5.83 6.87 -9.33
CA THR A 51 6.67 7.38 -8.23
C THR A 51 8.14 7.53 -8.59
N GLY A 52 8.55 7.16 -9.82
CA GLY A 52 9.95 7.22 -10.25
C GLY A 52 10.87 6.21 -9.55
N GLY A 53 10.35 5.03 -9.22
CA GLY A 53 11.09 3.95 -8.54
C GLY A 53 11.18 4.11 -7.02
N ARG A 54 10.57 5.15 -6.46
CA ARG A 54 10.58 5.45 -5.03
C ARG A 54 9.74 4.47 -4.20
N VAL A 55 8.65 3.97 -4.78
CA VAL A 55 7.79 2.95 -4.18
C VAL A 55 7.74 1.77 -5.13
N GLY A 56 8.57 0.77 -4.87
CA GLY A 56 8.74 -0.39 -5.76
C GLY A 56 8.21 -1.70 -5.19
N LEU A 57 8.35 -2.77 -5.97
CA LEU A 57 7.90 -4.12 -5.57
C LEU A 57 8.48 -4.57 -4.22
N THR A 58 9.74 -4.26 -3.93
CA THR A 58 10.41 -4.60 -2.66
C THR A 58 9.76 -3.94 -1.46
N ASP A 59 9.28 -2.71 -1.61
CA ASP A 59 8.57 -1.98 -0.55
C ASP A 59 7.20 -2.59 -0.25
N TRP A 60 6.48 -2.99 -1.30
CA TRP A 60 5.23 -3.73 -1.16
C TRP A 60 5.46 -5.07 -0.47
N ALA A 61 6.46 -5.83 -0.90
CA ALA A 61 6.80 -7.10 -0.27
C ALA A 61 7.14 -6.95 1.23
N ALA A 62 7.91 -5.92 1.60
CA ALA A 62 8.23 -5.63 2.99
C ALA A 62 6.99 -5.27 3.82
N GLN A 63 6.04 -4.51 3.25
CA GLN A 63 4.77 -4.20 3.91
C GLN A 63 3.94 -5.47 4.16
N SER A 64 3.86 -6.35 3.17
CA SER A 64 3.10 -7.61 3.26
C SER A 64 3.73 -8.58 4.27
N ASP A 65 5.06 -8.66 4.33
CA ASP A 65 5.77 -9.48 5.32
C ASP A 65 5.55 -8.95 6.75
N ALA A 66 5.67 -7.62 6.96
CA ALA A 66 5.40 -6.99 8.24
C ALA A 66 3.95 -7.22 8.72
N ARG A 67 2.98 -7.19 7.80
CA ARG A 67 1.58 -7.55 8.06
C ARG A 67 1.43 -9.01 8.48
N LYS A 68 2.06 -9.93 7.75
CA LYS A 68 2.03 -11.37 8.05
C LYS A 68 2.65 -11.64 9.42
N ALA A 69 3.80 -11.04 9.71
CA ALA A 69 4.46 -11.11 11.01
C ALA A 69 3.55 -10.59 12.14
N LYS A 70 2.87 -9.44 11.94
CA LYS A 70 1.93 -8.89 12.92
C LYS A 70 0.72 -9.81 13.18
N ARG A 71 0.21 -10.49 12.15
CA ARG A 71 -0.90 -11.46 12.29
C ARG A 71 -0.47 -12.71 13.06
N VAL A 72 0.77 -13.16 12.87
CA VAL A 72 1.33 -14.31 13.62
C VAL A 72 1.62 -13.94 15.08
N ALA A 73 2.03 -12.70 15.35
CA ALA A 73 2.37 -12.22 16.68
C ALA A 73 1.15 -11.81 17.54
N ALA A 74 -0.03 -11.59 16.94
CA ALA A 74 -1.26 -11.34 17.70
C ALA A 74 -1.78 -12.68 18.25
N PRO A 75 -1.80 -12.90 19.58
CA PRO A 75 -2.36 -14.12 20.13
C PRO A 75 -3.84 -14.20 19.76
N ALA A 76 -4.31 -15.40 19.40
CA ALA A 76 -5.71 -15.72 19.22
C ALA A 76 -6.42 -15.68 20.58
N GLU A 77 -6.54 -14.52 21.19
CA GLU A 77 -7.32 -14.33 22.41
C GLU A 77 -8.74 -13.93 21.99
N GLY A 78 -9.60 -14.93 21.86
CA GLY A 78 -10.99 -14.73 21.44
C GLY A 78 -11.66 -15.94 20.81
N ALA A 79 -11.44 -17.14 21.35
CA ALA A 79 -12.22 -18.34 21.01
C ALA A 79 -12.37 -19.25 22.24
N ALA A 80 -13.00 -18.73 23.30
CA ALA A 80 -13.72 -19.52 24.31
C ALA A 80 -14.29 -18.58 25.40
N ALA A 81 -15.62 -18.40 25.41
CA ALA A 81 -16.47 -18.33 26.61
C ALA A 81 -17.94 -18.28 26.16
#